data_AF-A0A845RRZ6-F1
#
_entry.id   AF-A0A845RRZ6-F1
#
_cell.length_a   1.000
_cell.length_b   1.000
_cell.length_c   1.000
_cell.angle_alpha   90.00
_cell.angle_beta   90.00
_cell.angle_gamma   90.00
#
_symmetry.space_group_name_H-M   'P 1'
#
loop_
_entity.id
_entity.type
_entity.pdbx_description
1 polymer ?
#
loop_
_entity_poly.entity_id
_entity_poly.type
_entity_poly.pdbx_seq_one_letter_code
_entity_poly.pdbx_strand_id
1 'polypeptide(L)'
;MILRFGKYKDWDLQDVPDDYLSWLVETQRKTVAEYEAEQTRRQTLQEARLGWAERIVQVGFRTLAQQCHPDHGGDNESMRQVIAAQTRLKELLRESRMI
;
A
#
# COMPACT_ATOMS: atom_id res chain seq x y z
N MET A 1 -1.55 -39.21 0.25
CA MET A 1 -1.42 -38.03 -0.65
C MET A 1 0.06 -37.75 -0.79
N ILE A 2 0.56 -37.45 -1.98
CA ILE A 2 2.01 -37.31 -2.19
C ILE A 2 2.46 -35.85 -1.99
N LEU A 3 3.51 -35.64 -1.18
CA LEU A 3 4.13 -34.34 -1.00
C LEU A 3 4.94 -33.98 -2.26
N ARG A 4 4.66 -32.83 -2.89
CA ARG A 4 5.25 -32.48 -4.21
C ARG A 4 6.53 -31.64 -4.16
N PHE A 5 6.97 -31.27 -2.96
CA PHE A 5 8.07 -30.33 -2.74
C PHE A 5 8.72 -30.55 -1.38
N GLY A 6 9.83 -29.86 -1.13
CA GLY A 6 10.53 -29.89 0.15
C GLY A 6 11.40 -31.13 0.35
N LYS A 7 11.80 -31.35 1.60
CA LYS A 7 12.77 -32.39 2.00
C LYS A 7 12.25 -33.81 1.76
N TYR A 8 10.96 -34.03 1.97
CA TYR A 8 10.28 -35.33 1.81
C TYR A 8 9.46 -35.37 0.50
N LYS A 9 9.97 -34.74 -0.56
CA LYS A 9 9.32 -34.76 -1.86
C LYS A 9 9.11 -36.20 -2.34
N ASP A 10 7.96 -36.44 -2.95
CA ASP A 10 7.46 -37.71 -3.49
C ASP A 10 7.12 -38.78 -2.44
N TRP A 11 7.19 -38.46 -1.15
CA TRP A 11 6.71 -39.33 -0.06
C TRP A 11 5.19 -39.20 0.11
N ASP A 12 4.52 -40.26 0.58
CA ASP A 12 3.14 -40.12 1.07
C ASP A 12 3.15 -39.34 2.39
N LEU A 13 2.19 -38.44 2.57
CA LEU A 13 2.03 -37.65 3.80
C LEU A 13 1.99 -38.51 5.07
N GLN A 14 1.49 -39.75 4.99
CA GLN A 14 1.46 -40.65 6.15
C GLN A 14 2.86 -41.07 6.62
N ASP A 15 3.85 -41.03 5.74
CA ASP A 15 5.24 -41.41 6.02
C ASP A 15 6.11 -40.18 6.37
N VAL A 16 5.56 -38.97 6.28
CA VAL A 16 6.29 -37.73 6.59
C VAL A 16 6.25 -37.47 8.10
N PRO A 17 7.39 -37.16 8.75
CA PRO A 17 7.40 -36.87 10.18
C PRO A 17 6.48 -35.72 10.60
N ASP A 18 5.76 -35.89 11.71
CA ASP A 18 4.80 -34.91 12.25
C ASP A 18 5.42 -33.53 12.49
N ASP A 19 6.66 -33.48 13.00
CA ASP A 19 7.37 -32.22 13.24
C ASP A 19 7.62 -31.45 11.92
N TYR A 20 7.89 -32.18 10.83
CA TYR A 20 8.07 -31.56 9.52
C TYR A 20 6.75 -31.04 8.96
N LEU A 21 5.65 -31.80 9.10
CA LEU A 21 4.33 -31.34 8.68
C LEU A 21 3.89 -30.12 9.47
N SER A 22 4.14 -30.10 10.79
CA SER A 22 3.84 -28.97 11.66
C SER A 22 4.62 -27.72 11.24
N TRP A 23 5.94 -27.85 11.08
CA TRP A 23 6.78 -26.78 10.54
C TRP A 23 6.32 -26.30 9.16
N LEU A 24 5.91 -27.22 8.29
CA LEU A 24 5.47 -26.89 6.95
C LEU A 24 4.17 -26.09 6.97
N VAL A 25 3.19 -26.49 7.78
CA VAL A 25 1.93 -25.78 7.95
C VAL A 25 2.18 -24.37 8.48
N GLU A 26 3.01 -24.22 9.51
CA GLU A 26 3.34 -22.90 10.06
C GLU A 26 4.03 -22.00 9.04
N THR A 27 4.98 -22.55 8.28
CA THR A 27 5.71 -21.82 7.25
C THR A 27 4.75 -21.36 6.16
N GLN A 28 3.90 -22.27 5.65
CA GLN A 28 2.94 -21.93 4.61
C GLN A 28 1.89 -20.92 5.07
N ARG A 29 1.44 -20.98 6.33
CA ARG A 29 0.52 -19.97 6.89
C ARG A 29 1.12 -18.57 6.84
N LYS A 30 2.41 -18.42 7.21
CA LYS A 30 3.10 -17.13 7.14
C LYS A 30 3.21 -16.64 5.70
N THR A 31 3.63 -17.51 4.78
CA THR A 31 3.75 -17.18 3.37
C THR A 31 2.39 -16.79 2.75
N VAL A 32 1.33 -17.52 3.04
CA VAL A 32 -0.03 -17.18 2.59
C VAL A 32 -0.46 -15.82 3.12
N ALA A 33 -0.24 -15.54 4.41
CA ALA A 33 -0.57 -14.24 4.99
C ALA A 33 0.17 -13.08 4.33
N GLU A 34 1.45 -13.25 3.99
CA GLU A 34 2.23 -12.25 3.25
C GLU A 34 1.66 -12.01 1.85
N TYR A 35 1.22 -13.07 1.16
CA TYR A 35 0.63 -12.96 -0.17
C TYR A 35 -0.74 -12.30 -0.14
N GLU A 36 -1.57 -12.63 0.85
CA GLU A 36 -2.87 -12.00 1.08
C GLU A 36 -2.72 -10.51 1.39
N ALA A 37 -1.72 -10.13 2.20
CA ALA A 37 -1.41 -8.73 2.48
C ALA A 37 -1.02 -7.96 1.21
N GLU A 38 -0.18 -8.56 0.36
CA GLU A 38 0.20 -7.94 -0.92
C GLU A 38 -0.98 -7.85 -1.89
N GLN A 39 -1.83 -8.87 -1.98
CA GLN A 39 -3.05 -8.81 -2.79
C GLN A 39 -3.98 -7.70 -2.31
N THR A 40 -4.20 -7.60 -1.00
CA THR A 40 -5.00 -6.53 -0.38
C THR A 40 -4.42 -5.16 -0.70
N ARG A 41 -3.10 -5.00 -0.60
CA ARG A 41 -2.41 -3.75 -0.94
C ARG A 41 -2.63 -3.36 -2.41
N ARG A 42 -2.47 -4.32 -3.34
CA ARG A 42 -2.68 -4.09 -4.78
C ARG A 42 -4.13 -3.73 -5.08
N GLN A 43 -5.08 -4.45 -4.50
CA GLN A 43 -6.49 -4.17 -4.67
C GLN A 43 -6.85 -2.78 -4.15
N THR A 44 -6.37 -2.42 -2.96
CA THR A 44 -6.56 -1.07 -2.40
C THR A 44 -6.01 0.02 -3.34
N LEU A 45 -4.83 -0.20 -3.93
CA LEU A 45 -4.26 0.74 -4.90
C LEU A 45 -5.03 0.80 -6.22
N GLN A 46 -5.57 -0.32 -6.71
CA GLN A 46 -6.42 -0.34 -7.90
C GLN A 46 -7.77 0.34 -7.64
N GLU A 47 -8.33 0.15 -6.44
CA GLU A 47 -9.57 0.80 -6.00
C GLU A 47 -9.37 2.29 -5.69
N ALA A 48 -8.14 2.72 -5.41
CA ALA A 48 -7.78 4.13 -5.28
C ALA A 48 -7.96 4.86 -6.61
N ARG A 49 -9.21 5.25 -6.88
CA ARG A 49 -9.57 6.01 -8.07
C ARG A 49 -8.84 7.34 -8.06
N LEU A 50 -8.14 7.66 -9.16
CA LEU A 50 -7.44 8.94 -9.36
C LEU A 50 -8.33 10.15 -9.01
N GLY A 51 -9.63 10.08 -9.28
CA GLY A 51 -10.58 11.15 -8.94
C GLY A 51 -10.71 11.43 -7.44
N TRP A 52 -10.58 10.43 -6.56
CA TRP A 52 -10.57 10.65 -5.10
C TRP A 52 -9.24 11.23 -4.63
N ALA A 53 -8.11 10.80 -5.21
CA ALA A 53 -6.81 11.39 -4.92
C ALA A 53 -6.75 12.87 -5.30
N GLU A 54 -7.25 13.23 -6.49
CA GLU A 54 -7.40 14.62 -6.92
C GLU A 54 -8.27 15.43 -5.94
N ARG A 55 -9.38 14.85 -5.47
CA ARG A 55 -10.27 15.49 -4.50
C ARG A 55 -9.60 15.69 -3.14
N ILE A 56 -8.83 14.72 -2.65
CA ILE A 56 -8.05 14.84 -1.41
C ILE A 56 -7.04 15.99 -1.53
N VAL A 57 -6.27 16.04 -2.62
CA VAL A 57 -5.30 17.13 -2.85
C VAL A 57 -6.00 18.49 -2.91
N GLN A 58 -7.15 18.58 -3.57
CA GLN A 58 -7.89 19.84 -3.69
C GLN A 58 -8.50 20.31 -2.37
N VAL A 59 -9.10 19.40 -1.59
CA VAL A 59 -9.70 19.73 -0.29
C VAL A 59 -8.61 20.04 0.73
N GLY A 60 -7.60 19.17 0.84
CA GLY A 60 -6.49 19.35 1.78
C GLY A 60 -5.71 20.64 1.55
N PHE A 61 -5.43 20.99 0.28
CA PHE A 61 -4.82 22.28 -0.05
C PHE A 61 -5.68 23.45 0.42
N ARG A 62 -7.00 23.44 0.16
CA ARG A 62 -7.87 24.55 0.57
C ARG A 62 -7.85 24.75 2.08
N THR A 63 -7.90 23.66 2.84
CA THR A 63 -7.84 23.70 4.30
C THR A 63 -6.49 24.24 4.78
N LEU A 64 -5.37 23.73 4.27
CA LEU A 64 -4.04 24.19 4.66
C LEU A 64 -3.76 25.63 4.22
N ALA A 65 -4.18 26.01 3.02
CA ALA A 65 -4.05 27.38 2.51
C ALA A 65 -4.80 28.38 3.39
N GLN A 66 -5.99 28.02 3.89
CA GLN A 66 -6.74 28.87 4.81
C GLN A 66 -6.04 29.00 6.17
N GLN A 67 -5.45 27.92 6.69
CA GLN A 67 -4.72 27.91 7.96
C GLN A 67 -3.40 28.69 7.89
N CYS A 68 -2.68 28.57 6.78
CA CYS A 68 -1.37 29.21 6.58
C CYS A 68 -1.47 30.63 6.01
N HIS A 69 -2.68 31.12 5.67
CA HIS A 69 -2.82 32.43 5.05
C HIS A 69 -2.34 33.55 6.00
N PRO A 70 -1.48 34.48 5.54
CA PRO A 70 -1.02 35.59 6.37
C PRO A 70 -2.17 36.42 6.98
N ASP A 71 -3.23 36.66 6.21
CA ASP A 71 -4.41 37.40 6.67
C ASP A 71 -5.23 36.68 7.76
N HIS A 72 -4.94 35.41 8.04
CA HIS A 72 -5.60 34.60 9.07
C HIS A 72 -4.65 34.19 10.21
N GLY A 73 -3.50 34.87 10.33
CA GLY A 73 -2.51 34.60 11.38
C GLY A 73 -1.50 33.52 11.03
N GLY A 74 -1.50 33.05 9.78
CA GLY A 74 -0.41 32.24 9.23
C GLY A 74 0.77 33.10 8.76
N ASP A 75 1.68 32.49 8.01
CA ASP A 75 2.88 33.16 7.52
C ASP A 75 3.16 32.86 6.04
N ASN A 76 3.90 33.77 5.40
CA ASN A 76 4.20 33.70 3.98
C ASN A 76 5.07 32.49 3.61
N GLU A 77 5.91 32.01 4.52
CA GLU A 77 6.78 30.85 4.27
C GLU A 77 5.96 29.57 4.23
N SER A 78 5.12 29.34 5.24
CA SER A 78 4.18 28.22 5.31
C SER A 78 3.24 28.21 4.10
N MET A 79 2.70 29.37 3.71
CA MET A 79 1.85 29.47 2.52
C MET A 79 2.59 29.07 1.24
N ARG A 80 3.85 29.51 1.07
CA ARG A 80 4.70 29.10 -0.07
C ARG A 80 4.96 27.60 -0.08
N GLN A 81 5.24 27.00 1.07
CA GLN A 81 5.47 25.55 1.18
C GLN A 81 4.23 24.75 0.79
N VAL A 82 3.03 25.15 1.25
CA VAL A 82 1.76 24.51 0.90
C VAL A 82 1.48 24.60 -0.61
N ILE A 83 1.74 25.75 -1.24
CA ILE A 83 1.62 25.92 -2.69
C ILE A 83 2.59 25.01 -3.45
N ALA A 84 3.86 24.97 -3.03
CA ALA A 84 4.88 24.14 -3.67
C ALA A 84 4.51 22.65 -3.56
N ALA A 85 4.08 22.20 -2.38
CA ALA A 85 3.63 20.83 -2.16
C ALA A 85 2.41 20.47 -3.03
N GLN A 86 1.41 21.35 -3.13
CA GLN A 86 0.25 21.11 -4.01
C GLN A 86 0.68 20.98 -5.48
N THR A 87 1.60 21.82 -5.93
CA THR A 87 2.11 21.79 -7.30
C THR A 87 2.77 20.44 -7.59
N ARG A 88 3.66 19.98 -6.70
CA ARG A 88 4.32 18.69 -6.85
C ARG A 88 3.34 17.52 -6.84
N LEU A 89 2.33 17.54 -5.96
CA LEU A 89 1.31 16.49 -5.89
C LEU A 89 0.45 16.44 -7.17
N LYS A 90 0.13 17.59 -7.77
CA LYS A 90 -0.60 17.65 -9.05
C LYS A 90 0.21 17.07 -10.20
N GLU A 91 1.53 17.28 -10.24
CA GLU A 91 2.40 16.66 -11.25
C GLU A 91 2.42 15.14 -11.13
N LEU A 92 2.63 14.61 -9.92
CA LEU A 92 2.63 13.17 -9.67
C LEU A 92 1.31 12.50 -10.07
N LEU A 93 0.18 13.16 -9.83
CA LEU A 93 -1.14 12.66 -10.24
C LEU A 93 -1.34 12.71 -11.75
N ARG A 94 -0.76 13.69 -12.45
CA ARG A 94 -0.78 13.76 -13.92
C ARG A 94 0.04 12.64 -14.54
N GLU A 95 1.24 12.40 -14.03
CA GLU A 95 2.12 11.30 -14.47
C GLU A 95 1.42 9.94 -14.28
N SER A 96 0.76 9.75 -13.13
CA SER A 96 -0.01 8.54 -12.82
C SER A 96 -1.24 8.31 -13.71
N ARG A 97 -1.67 9.31 -14.49
CA ARG A 97 -2.79 9.20 -15.44
C ARG A 97 -2.33 8.79 -16.85
N MET A 98 -1.04 8.90 -17.16
CA MET A 98 -0.49 8.58 -18.50
C MET A 98 0.02 7.14 -18.63
N ILE A 99 0.01 6.37 -17.54
CA ILE A 99 0.37 4.95 -17.46
C ILE A 99 -0.91 4.14 -17.41
#